data_AF-A0A949G180-F1
#
_entry.id   AF-A0A949G180-F1
#
_cell.length_a   1.000
_cell.length_b   1.000
_cell.length_c   1.000
_cell.angle_alpha   90.00
_cell.angle_beta   90.00
_cell.angle_gamma   90.00
#
_symmetry.space_group_name_H-M   'P 1'
#
loop_
_entity.id
_entity.type
_entity.pdbx_description
1 polymer ?
#
loop_
_entity_poly.entity_id
_entity_poly.type
_entity_poly.pdbx_seq_one_letter_code
_entity_poly.pdbx_strand_id
1 'polypeptide(L)'
;MAVNRTLGCVKLTADELTTNFASGPWAEKFPPILTIAQAADMLQVPVGTLRFWRTTGRLNGCSRRYGRVLRFYRDRLIRWFFEGEGRRGA
;
A
#
# COMPACT_ATOMS: atom_id res chain seq x y z
N MET A 1 5.15 19.05 -16.17
CA MET A 1 5.56 19.46 -14.80
C MET A 1 4.90 18.52 -13.81
N ALA A 2 5.61 17.49 -13.35
CA ALA A 2 5.11 16.59 -12.31
C ALA A 2 5.20 17.30 -10.96
N VAL A 3 4.06 17.45 -10.28
CA VAL A 3 3.98 18.08 -8.96
C VAL A 3 4.62 17.12 -7.97
N ASN A 4 5.89 17.36 -7.68
CA ASN A 4 6.70 16.53 -6.80
C ASN A 4 6.30 16.78 -5.34
N ARG A 5 5.24 16.12 -4.88
CA ARG A 5 4.83 16.17 -3.47
C ARG A 5 5.75 15.25 -2.67
N THR A 6 6.67 15.86 -1.94
CA THR A 6 7.44 15.23 -0.88
C THR A 6 6.50 14.57 0.13
N LEU A 7 6.70 13.28 0.39
CA LEU A 7 6.04 12.56 1.47
C LEU A 7 6.75 12.87 2.79
N GLY A 8 5.98 13.04 3.86
CA GLY A 8 6.52 13.24 5.21
C GLY A 8 7.32 12.04 5.69
N CYS A 9 8.41 12.32 6.42
CA CYS A 9 9.39 11.40 7.03
C CYS A 9 10.18 10.47 6.08
N VAL A 10 9.58 9.95 5.01
CA VAL A 10 10.27 9.15 3.99
C VAL A 10 10.21 9.91 2.67
N LYS A 11 11.35 10.38 2.15
CA LYS A 11 11.44 11.01 0.83
C LYS A 11 11.30 9.95 -0.27
N LEU A 12 10.12 9.36 -0.42
CA LEU A 12 9.77 8.49 -1.55
C LEU A 12 8.83 9.28 -2.47
N THR A 13 9.32 9.75 -3.60
CA THR A 13 8.45 10.44 -4.56
C THR A 13 7.51 9.45 -5.25
N ALA A 14 6.38 9.92 -5.78
CA ALA A 14 5.45 9.08 -6.54
C ALA A 14 6.13 8.42 -7.76
N ASP A 15 7.09 9.15 -8.35
CA ASP A 15 7.89 8.70 -9.48
C ASP A 15 8.90 7.64 -9.06
N GLU A 16 9.52 7.75 -7.87
CA GLU A 16 10.41 6.72 -7.33
C GLU A 16 9.67 5.41 -7.03
N LEU A 17 8.46 5.48 -6.45
CA LEU A 17 7.62 4.29 -6.26
C LEU A 17 7.29 3.64 -7.60
N THR A 18 6.90 4.43 -8.59
CA THR A 18 6.57 3.90 -9.92
C THR A 18 7.81 3.27 -10.56
N THR A 19 8.96 3.94 -10.50
CA THR A 19 10.22 3.48 -11.09
C THR A 19 10.73 2.19 -10.45
N ASN A 20 10.71 2.10 -9.12
CA ASN A 20 11.18 0.91 -8.40
C ASN A 20 10.35 -0.35 -8.72
N PHE A 21 9.08 -0.16 -9.11
CA PHE A 21 8.19 -1.25 -9.51
C PHE A 21 7.85 -1.23 -11.01
N ALA A 22 8.57 -0.46 -11.83
CA ALA A 22 8.30 -0.34 -13.27
C ALA A 22 8.91 -1.51 -14.06
N SER A 23 9.94 -2.17 -13.54
CA SER A 23 10.68 -3.19 -14.27
C SER A 23 11.22 -4.30 -13.36
N GLY A 24 11.32 -5.50 -13.91
CA GLY A 24 11.91 -6.66 -13.24
C GLY A 24 10.92 -7.48 -12.40
N PRO A 25 11.41 -8.47 -11.63
CA PRO A 25 10.58 -9.45 -10.93
C PRO A 25 9.66 -8.81 -9.87
N TRP A 26 9.99 -7.61 -9.40
CA TRP A 26 9.20 -6.87 -8.42
C TRP A 26 7.90 -6.29 -9.01
N ALA A 27 7.89 -5.96 -10.31
CA ALA A 27 6.71 -5.46 -11.01
C ALA A 27 5.64 -6.56 -11.12
N GLU A 28 6.05 -7.79 -11.38
CA GLU A 28 5.17 -8.97 -11.44
C GLU A 28 4.68 -9.37 -10.05
N LYS A 29 5.57 -9.35 -9.06
CA LYS A 29 5.24 -9.73 -7.67
C LYS A 29 4.31 -8.72 -7.00
N PHE A 30 4.53 -7.43 -7.22
CA PHE A 30 3.81 -6.33 -6.59
C PHE A 30 3.24 -5.34 -7.63
N PRO A 31 2.20 -5.75 -8.37
CA PRO A 31 1.56 -4.88 -9.36
C PRO A 31 0.90 -3.66 -8.69
N PRO A 32 0.52 -2.62 -9.46
CA PRO A 32 -0.11 -1.41 -8.91
C PRO A 32 -1.38 -1.68 -8.08
N ILE A 33 -2.10 -2.75 -8.41
CA ILE A 33 -3.28 -3.23 -7.68
C ILE A 33 -2.94 -4.58 -7.04
N LEU A 34 -2.84 -4.60 -5.72
CA LEU A 34 -2.47 -5.79 -4.97
C LEU A 34 -3.69 -6.59 -4.51
N THR A 35 -3.52 -7.90 -4.49
CA THR A 35 -4.35 -8.81 -3.69
C THR A 35 -4.02 -8.68 -2.19
N ILE A 36 -4.85 -9.24 -1.31
CA ILE A 36 -4.58 -9.22 0.13
C ILE A 36 -3.30 -9.98 0.51
N ALA A 37 -2.97 -11.07 -0.21
CA ALA A 37 -1.75 -11.83 0.02
C ALA A 37 -0.52 -11.02 -0.40
N GLN A 38 -0.55 -10.44 -1.61
CA GLN A 38 0.55 -9.57 -2.07
C GLN A 38 0.74 -8.34 -1.18
N ALA A 39 -0.34 -7.74 -0.68
CA ALA A 39 -0.26 -6.63 0.26
C ALA A 39 0.36 -7.04 1.60
N ALA A 40 0.02 -8.23 2.10
CA ALA A 40 0.58 -8.80 3.33
C ALA A 40 2.08 -9.09 3.16
N ASP A 41 2.45 -9.74 2.06
CA ASP A 41 3.83 -10.04 1.72
C ASP A 41 4.67 -8.77 1.54
N MET A 42 4.10 -7.75 0.88
CA MET A 42 4.78 -6.46 0.66
C MET A 42 5.04 -5.71 1.96
N LEU A 43 4.08 -5.70 2.88
CA LEU A 43 4.21 -5.04 4.18
C LEU A 43 4.88 -5.92 5.23
N GLN A 44 5.22 -7.17 4.89
CA GLN A 44 5.76 -8.18 5.80
C GLN A 44 4.91 -8.37 7.06
N VAL A 45 3.58 -8.42 6.90
CA VAL A 45 2.63 -8.66 7.98
C VAL A 45 1.74 -9.87 7.67
N PRO A 46 1.19 -10.56 8.67
CA PRO A 46 0.21 -11.61 8.43
C PRO A 46 -1.05 -11.08 7.71
N VAL A 47 -1.64 -11.89 6.83
CA VAL A 47 -2.92 -11.57 6.15
C VAL A 47 -4.04 -11.25 7.15
N GLY A 48 -4.04 -11.92 8.32
CA GLY A 48 -4.98 -11.64 9.41
C GLY A 48 -4.91 -10.20 9.90
N THR A 49 -3.70 -9.63 9.97
CA THR A 49 -3.47 -8.24 10.38
C THR A 49 -4.09 -7.26 9.39
N LEU A 50 -3.94 -7.50 8.08
CA LEU A 50 -4.61 -6.69 7.06
C LEU A 50 -6.13 -6.79 7.13
N ARG A 51 -6.67 -7.99 7.39
CA ARG A 51 -8.12 -8.16 7.58
C ARG A 51 -8.60 -7.38 8.80
N PHE A 52 -7.87 -7.43 9.90
CA PHE A 52 -8.17 -6.69 11.12
C PHE A 52 -8.13 -5.16 10.90
N TRP A 53 -7.12 -4.64 10.21
CA TRP A 53 -7.07 -3.21 9.86
C TRP A 53 -8.19 -2.80 8.91
N ARG A 54 -8.66 -3.72 8.06
CA ARG A 54 -9.79 -3.46 7.17
C ARG A 54 -11.10 -3.40 7.96
N THR A 55 -11.32 -4.32 8.89
CA THR A 55 -12.53 -4.34 9.73
C THR A 55 -12.60 -3.14 10.68
N THR A 56 -11.45 -2.62 11.11
CA THR A 56 -11.36 -1.42 11.94
C THR A 56 -11.43 -0.10 11.15
N GLY A 57 -11.63 -0.16 9.82
CA GLY A 57 -11.78 1.00 8.95
C GLY A 57 -10.48 1.77 8.63
N ARG A 58 -9.34 1.30 9.17
CA ARG A 58 -8.04 1.98 9.02
C ARG A 58 -7.53 2.02 7.57
N LEU A 59 -7.96 1.07 6.74
CA LEU A 59 -7.51 0.90 5.35
C LEU A 59 -8.46 1.53 4.30
N ASN A 60 -9.42 2.36 4.69
CA ASN A 60 -10.44 2.88 3.77
C ASN A 60 -9.88 3.76 2.63
N GLY A 61 -8.76 4.45 2.84
CA GLY A 61 -8.12 5.29 1.81
C GLY A 61 -7.27 4.55 0.78
N CYS A 62 -6.83 3.32 1.09
CA CYS A 62 -5.89 2.54 0.30
C CYS A 62 -6.44 1.20 -0.21
N SER A 63 -7.66 0.82 0.18
CA SER A 63 -8.25 -0.46 -0.20
C SER A 63 -9.71 -0.34 -0.67
N ARG A 64 -10.07 -1.12 -1.69
CA ARG A 64 -11.41 -1.15 -2.28
C ARG A 64 -11.93 -2.58 -2.34
N ARG A 65 -13.19 -2.75 -1.98
CA ARG A 65 -13.90 -4.02 -2.12
C ARG A 65 -14.62 -4.04 -3.46
N TYR A 66 -14.42 -5.10 -4.23
CA TYR A 66 -15.13 -5.40 -5.46
C TYR A 66 -15.85 -6.73 -5.28
N GLY A 67 -17.15 -6.68 -4.96
CA GLY A 67 -17.92 -7.85 -4.55
C GLY A 67 -17.34 -8.55 -3.33
N ARG A 68 -16.89 -9.81 -3.49
CA ARG A 68 -16.26 -10.61 -2.42
C ARG A 68 -14.75 -10.39 -2.29
N VAL A 69 -14.17 -9.58 -3.16
CA VAL A 69 -12.72 -9.47 -3.32
C VAL A 69 -12.22 -8.14 -2.78
N LEU A 70 -11.16 -8.19 -1.95
CA LEU A 70 -10.46 -7.00 -1.47
C LEU A 70 -9.22 -6.73 -2.34
N ARG A 71 -9.06 -5.47 -2.75
CA ARG A 71 -7.92 -4.98 -3.52
C ARG A 71 -7.31 -3.76 -2.86
N PHE A 72 -6.00 -3.61 -3.05
CA PHE A 72 -5.23 -2.51 -2.47
C PHE A 72 -4.53 -1.74 -3.58
N TYR A 73 -4.54 -0.41 -3.46
CA TYR A 73 -3.66 0.44 -4.26
C TYR A 73 -2.28 0.43 -3.62
N ARG A 74 -1.29 -0.16 -4.30
CA ARG A 74 0.07 -0.36 -3.76
C ARG A 74 0.64 0.92 -3.16
N ASP A 75 0.67 1.99 -3.94
CA ASP A 75 1.36 3.22 -3.55
C ASP A 75 0.64 3.93 -2.39
N ARG A 76 -0.70 3.88 -2.36
CA ARG A 76 -1.48 4.43 -1.24
C ARG A 76 -1.30 3.61 0.03
N LEU A 77 -1.15 2.29 -0.11
CA LEU A 77 -0.94 1.40 1.02
C LEU A 77 0.46 1.63 1.64
N ILE A 78 1.49 1.78 0.80
CA ILE A 78 2.85 2.13 1.24
C ILE A 78 2.83 3.48 1.97
N ARG A 79 2.20 4.51 1.37
CA ARG A 79 2.06 5.83 1.99
C ARG A 79 1.38 5.74 3.35
N TRP A 80 0.22 5.10 3.41
CA TRP A 80 -0.53 4.91 4.65
C TRP A 80 0.30 4.22 5.75
N PHE A 81 1.11 3.23 5.36
CA PHE A 81 1.95 2.48 6.30
C PHE A 81 3.11 3.33 6.86
N PHE A 82 3.80 4.09 6.00
CA PHE A 82 4.96 4.89 6.40
C PHE A 82 4.60 6.26 7.02
N GLU A 83 3.47 6.86 6.64
CA GLU A 83 2.99 8.14 7.20
C GLU A 83 2.48 8.01 8.64
N GLY A 84 2.56 6.81 9.25
CA GLY A 84 2.19 6.58 10.64
C GLY A 84 0.69 6.57 10.90
N GLU A 85 -0.16 6.65 9.87
CA GLU A 85 -1.61 6.39 9.98
C GLU A 85 -1.86 4.95 10.48
N GLY A 86 -0.96 4.01 10.17
CA GLY A 86 -0.94 2.67 10.75
C GLY A 86 -0.54 2.60 12.24
N ARG A 87 0.15 3.62 12.76
CA ARG A 87 0.62 3.70 14.16
C ARG A 87 -0.35 4.45 15.09
N ARG A 88 -1.23 5.30 14.57
CA ARG A 88 -2.19 6.12 15.35
C ARG A 88 -3.30 5.34 16.10
N GLY A 89 -3.20 4.02 16.18
CA GLY A 89 -4.13 3.17 16.93
C GLY A 89 -3.49 1.93 17.53
N ALA A 90 -2.21 2.03 17.90
CA ALA A 90 -1.52 1.10 18.78
C ALA A 90 -1.48 1.69 20.20
#